data_AF-R1GU60-F1
#
_entry.id   AF-R1GU60-F1
#
_cell.length_a   1.000
_cell.length_b   1.000
_cell.length_c   1.000
_cell.angle_alpha   90.00
_cell.angle_beta   90.00
_cell.angle_gamma   90.00
#
_symmetry.space_group_name_H-M   'P 1'
#
loop_
_entity.id
_entity.type
_entity.pdbx_description
1 polymer ?
#
loop_
_entity_poly.entity_id
_entity_poly.type
_entity_poly.pdbx_seq_one_letter_code
_entity_poly.pdbx_strand_id
1 'polypeptide(L)' 'MLALGSPAKVIRELSEKEVSWKSLGTDGYIKLTERCLATMQQVEPLKTIEADRKRMVIDERIKPKFAD' A
#
# COMPACT_ATOMS: atom_id res chain seq x y z
N MET A 1 18.54 10.97 7.59
CA MET A 1 17.95 12.27 7.95
C MET A 1 16.44 12.35 7.65
N LEU A 2 15.64 12.75 8.64
CA LEU A 2 14.24 13.13 8.51
C LEU A 2 14.13 14.65 8.45
N ALA A 3 13.58 15.17 7.36
CA ALA A 3 13.28 16.60 7.18
C ALA A 3 11.78 16.80 6.95
N LEU A 4 11.21 17.84 7.56
CA LEU A 4 9.78 18.15 7.50
C LEU A 4 9.57 19.67 7.40
N GLY A 5 8.41 20.07 6.87
CA GLY A 5 7.96 21.47 6.79
C GLY A 5 8.28 22.20 5.49
N SER A 6 7.83 23.46 5.40
CA SER A 6 8.12 24.40 4.31
C SER A 6 8.35 25.81 4.90
N PRO A 7 9.59 26.36 4.89
CA PRO A 7 10.81 25.70 4.41
C PRO A 7 11.18 24.48 5.26
N ALA A 8 11.74 23.45 4.61
CA ALA A 8 12.06 22.19 5.27
C ALA A 8 13.18 22.37 6.30
N LYS A 9 13.01 21.76 7.47
CA LYS A 9 14.03 21.69 8.52
C LYS A 9 14.41 20.25 8.80
N VAL A 10 15.68 20.02 9.08
CA VAL A 10 16.21 18.74 9.56
C VAL A 10 15.80 18.56 11.01
N ILE A 11 15.09 17.48 11.32
CA ILE A 11 14.53 17.28 12.66
C ILE A 11 15.30 16.21 13.43
N ARG A 12 15.80 15.17 12.74
CA ARG A 12 16.66 14.12 13.32
C ARG A 12 17.27 13.22 12.26
N GLU A 13 18.18 12.35 12.68
CA GLU A 13 18.61 11.20 11.87
C GLU A 13 17.57 10.08 11.83
N LEU A 14 17.65 9.27 10.76
CA LEU A 14 16.84 8.07 10.60
C LEU A 14 17.59 6.89 11.22
N SER A 15 16.88 6.05 11.94
CA SER A 15 17.41 4.75 12.37
C SER A 15 17.54 3.80 11.18
N GLU A 16 18.42 2.80 11.29
CA GLU A 16 18.58 1.76 10.27
C GLU A 16 17.27 1.03 9.97
N LYS A 17 16.46 0.80 11.02
CA LYS A 17 15.14 0.18 10.89
C LYS A 17 14.20 1.00 10.02
N GLU A 18 14.16 2.33 10.22
CA GLU A 18 13.33 3.22 9.41
C GLU A 18 13.79 3.27 7.95
N VAL A 19 15.11 3.27 7.72
CA VAL A 19 15.68 3.20 6.38
C VAL A 19 15.28 1.90 5.71
N SER A 20 15.48 0.76 6.38
CA SER A 20 15.13 -0.56 5.85
C SER A 20 13.64 -0.68 5.53
N TRP A 21 12.76 -0.22 6.42
CA TRP A 21 11.31 -0.19 6.17
C TRP A 21 10.93 0.69 4.98
N LYS A 22 11.55 1.87 4.84
CA LYS A 22 11.30 2.74 3.70
C LYS A 22 11.73 2.06 2.39
N SER A 23 12.92 1.47 2.36
CA SER A 23 13.43 0.74 1.19
C SER A 23 12.51 -0.42 0.81
N LEU A 24 12.08 -1.23 1.78
CA LEU A 24 11.16 -2.34 1.53
C LEU A 24 9.82 -1.87 0.95
N GLY A 25 9.28 -0.76 1.47
CA GLY A 25 8.05 -0.16 0.95
C GLY A 25 8.21 0.29 -0.51
N THR A 26 9.32 0.96 -0.83
CA THR A 26 9.65 1.37 -2.20
C THR A 26 9.81 0.17 -3.14
N ASP A 27 10.53 -0.87 -2.72
CA ASP A 27 10.71 -2.11 -3.50
C ASP A 27 9.36 -2.80 -3.79
N GLY A 28 8.40 -2.71 -2.86
CA GLY A 28 7.05 -3.21 -3.06
C GLY A 28 6.35 -2.56 -4.25
N TYR A 29 6.45 -1.24 -4.41
CA TYR A 29 5.89 -0.54 -5.55
C TYR A 29 6.59 -0.93 -6.86
N ILE A 30 7.92 -1.06 -6.84
CA ILE A 30 8.70 -1.48 -8.02
C ILE A 30 8.25 -2.87 -8.48
N LYS A 31 8.20 -3.85 -7.56
CA LYS A 31 7.75 -5.22 -7.85
C LYS A 31 6.30 -5.26 -8.35
N LEU A 32 5.44 -4.40 -7.83
CA LEU A 32 4.05 -4.31 -8.31
C LEU A 32 4.01 -3.87 -9.77
N THR A 33 4.82 -2.89 -10.16
CA THR A 33 4.94 -2.42 -11.54
C THR A 33 5.52 -3.51 -12.45
N GLU A 34 6.60 -4.16 -12.05
CA GLU A 34 7.20 -5.28 -12.80
C GLU A 34 6.19 -6.40 -13.05
N ARG A 35 5.45 -6.81 -12.00
CA ARG A 35 4.39 -7.82 -12.12
C ARG A 35 3.30 -7.38 -13.09
N CYS A 36 2.85 -6.13 -13.00
CA CYS A 36 1.84 -5.59 -13.91
C CYS A 36 2.32 -5.68 -15.36
N LEU A 37 3.53 -5.22 -15.65
CA LEU A 37 4.09 -5.26 -16.99
C LEU A 37 4.23 -6.69 -17.52
N ALA A 38 4.58 -7.65 -16.66
CA ALA A 38 4.74 -9.04 -17.05
C ALA A 38 3.42 -9.79 -17.28
N THR A 39 2.35 -9.42 -16.56
CA THR A 39 1.12 -10.24 -16.53
C THR A 39 -0.15 -9.52 -16.98
N MET A 40 -0.11 -8.22 -17.25
CA MET A 40 -1.29 -7.47 -17.68
C MET A 40 -1.71 -7.88 -19.09
N GLN A 41 -3.01 -8.08 -19.27
CA GLN A 41 -3.60 -8.50 -20.53
C GLN A 41 -4.85 -7.67 -20.80
N GLN A 42 -5.10 -7.37 -22.08
CA GLN A 42 -6.34 -6.75 -22.51
C GLN A 42 -7.51 -7.73 -22.31
N VAL A 43 -8.61 -7.24 -21.75
CA VAL A 43 -9.84 -8.00 -21.54
C VAL A 43 -11.05 -7.16 -21.89
N GLU A 44 -12.14 -7.82 -22.30
CA GLU A 44 -13.42 -7.15 -22.50
C GLU A 44 -14.06 -6.80 -21.14
N PRO A 45 -14.63 -5.59 -20.97
CA PRO A 45 -15.26 -5.21 -19.72
C PRO A 45 -16.56 -5.97 -19.48
N LEU A 46 -16.81 -6.34 -18.21
CA LEU A 46 -18.10 -6.91 -17.80
C LEU A 46 -19.21 -5.86 -17.90
N LYS A 47 -20.31 -6.20 -18.59
CA LYS A 47 -21.47 -5.31 -18.81
C LYS A 47 -22.53 -5.37 -17.70
N THR A 48 -22.46 -6.41 -16.87
CA THR A 48 -23.40 -6.65 -15.77
C THR A 48 -22.63 -7.06 -14.53
N ILE A 49 -23.22 -6.84 -13.35
CA ILE A 49 -22.65 -7.29 -12.09
C ILE A 49 -22.62 -8.82 -12.07
N GLU A 50 -21.52 -9.40 -11.61
CA GLU A 50 -21.38 -10.84 -11.42
C GLU A 50 -22.41 -11.35 -10.40
N ALA A 51 -23.03 -12.50 -10.70
CA ALA A 51 -23.83 -13.22 -9.72
C ALA A 51 -22.97 -13.55 -8.50
N ASP A 52 -23.54 -13.37 -7.29
CA ASP A 52 -22.86 -13.65 -6.03
C ASP A 52 -21.52 -12.90 -5.83
N ARG A 53 -21.37 -11.71 -6.43
CA ARG A 53 -20.18 -10.85 -6.26
C ARG A 53 -19.86 -10.67 -4.77
N LYS A 54 -18.79 -11.33 -4.33
CA LYS A 54 -18.38 -11.34 -2.92
C LYS A 54 -18.12 -9.91 -2.45
N ARG A 55 -18.62 -9.61 -1.25
CA ARG A 55 -18.30 -8.39 -0.52
C ARG A 55 -17.27 -8.69 0.55
N MET A 56 -16.49 -7.68 0.90
CA MET A 56 -15.64 -7.74 2.07
C MET A 56 -16.53 -7.87 3.31
N VAL A 57 -16.46 -9.00 3.98
CA VAL A 57 -17.08 -9.21 5.29
C VAL A 57 -16.00 -8.96 6.32
N ILE A 58 -16.12 -7.86 7.06
CA ILE A 58 -15.25 -7.61 8.22
C ILE A 58 -15.86 -8.39 9.38
N ASP A 59 -15.09 -9.28 9.97
CA ASP A 59 -15.48 -9.96 11.20
C ASP A 59 -15.60 -8.93 12.33
N GLU A 60 -16.75 -8.88 12.99
CA GLU A 60 -17.04 -7.93 14.08
C GLU A 60 -16.06 -8.05 15.27
N ARG A 61 -15.37 -9.19 15.39
CA ARG A 61 -14.32 -9.40 16.38
C ARG A 61 -13.01 -8.69 16.03
N ILE A 62 -12.82 -8.30 14.77
CA ILE A 62 -11.65 -7.53 14.32
C ILE A 62 -11.90 -6.05 14.61
N LYS A 63 -11.45 -5.62 15.79
CA LYS A 63 -11.45 -4.20 16.16
C LYS A 63 -10.20 -3.50 15.61
N PRO A 64 -10.32 -2.28 15.05
CA PRO A 64 -9.15 -1.46 14.74
C PRO A 64 -8.30 -1.29 16.00
N LYS A 65 -6.98 -1.29 15.83
CA LYS A 65 -6.00 -1.17 16.92
C LYS A 65 -6.17 0.09 17.79
N PHE A 66 -7.01 1.04 17.36
CA PHE A 66 -7.28 2.32 18.02
C PHE A 66 -8.78 2.64 18.17
N ALA A 67 -9.67 1.64 18.12
CA ALA A 67 -11.07 1.83 18.49
C ALA A 67 -11.23 1.53 19.99
N ASP A 68 -11.74 2.49 20.76
CA ASP A 68 -12.01 2.39 22.20
C ASP A 68 -12.87 1.16 22.57
#